data_AF-A0A383DDI2-F1
#
_entry.id   AF-A0A383DDI2-F1
#
_cell.length_a   1.000
_cell.length_b   1.000
_cell.length_c   1.000
_cell.angle_alpha   90.00
_cell.angle_beta   90.00
_cell.angle_gamma   90.00
#
_symmetry.space_group_name_H-M   'P 1'
#
loop_
_entity.id
_entity.type
_entity.pdbx_description
1 polymer ?
#
loop_
_entity_poly.entity_id
_entity_poly.type
_entity_poly.pdbx_seq_one_letter_code
_entity_poly.pdbx_strand_id
1 'polypeptide(L)'
;MTPKEKNYHMPAEWEEHECCWMQWPHDNPDFSGYGSVPTWSHFDVEKGRIAWANVASKISEFEKVKMIVHPNNIQNAKKILDPKVEIVEFINDDGWARDSGAIFLLNHEKKLGGVDWEFNGWGKFSPYDSDNKIARFMIEHSSATYFKSNMILEGGSIHVDGEGTLLTTEQCLLNKNRNPNL
;
A
#
# COMPACT_ATOMS: atom_id res chain seq x y z
N MET A 1 -2.65 22.71 5.85
CA MET A 1 -1.19 22.79 6.02
C MET A 1 -0.58 21.57 5.37
N THR A 2 0.47 21.74 4.58
CA THR A 2 1.15 20.65 3.85
C THR A 2 2.19 19.97 4.74
N PRO A 3 2.65 18.75 4.41
CA PRO A 3 3.75 18.11 5.12
C PRO A 3 5.02 18.98 5.17
N LYS A 4 5.34 19.66 4.05
CA LYS A 4 6.50 20.56 3.95
C LYS A 4 6.42 21.74 4.93
N GLU A 5 5.25 22.36 5.09
CA GLU A 5 5.04 23.44 6.08
C GLU A 5 5.20 22.95 7.54
N LYS A 6 5.14 21.64 7.77
CA LYS A 6 5.36 20.98 9.06
C LYS A 6 6.74 20.31 9.18
N ASN A 7 7.65 20.59 8.25
CA ASN A 7 9.00 20.04 8.19
C ASN A 7 9.04 18.52 8.07
N TYR A 8 8.05 17.91 7.42
CA TYR A 8 8.06 16.50 7.07
C TYR A 8 8.69 16.29 5.67
N HIS A 9 9.40 15.19 5.52
CA HIS A 9 9.93 14.69 4.25
C HIS A 9 9.72 13.18 4.17
N MET A 10 9.70 12.65 2.94
CA MET A 10 9.70 11.20 2.71
C MET A 10 11.17 10.74 2.79
N PRO A 11 11.54 9.88 3.76
CA PRO A 11 12.87 9.30 3.81
C PRO A 11 13.09 8.38 2.61
N ALA A 12 14.35 8.11 2.28
CA ALA A 12 14.66 7.13 1.25
C ALA A 12 14.29 5.71 1.70
N GLU A 13 13.96 4.82 0.76
CA GLU A 13 13.57 3.43 1.08
C GLU A 13 14.73 2.59 1.67
N TRP A 14 15.97 3.08 1.60
CA TRP A 14 17.12 2.43 2.23
C TRP A 14 17.43 2.94 3.64
N GLU A 15 16.64 3.88 4.17
CA GLU A 15 16.75 4.31 5.56
C GLU A 15 16.16 3.26 6.51
N GLU A 16 16.39 3.44 7.82
CA GLU A 16 15.92 2.50 8.83
C GLU A 16 14.38 2.46 8.91
N HIS A 17 13.83 1.25 8.89
CA HIS A 17 12.39 1.01 8.96
C HIS A 17 11.98 0.43 10.32
N GLU A 18 10.80 0.84 10.81
CA GLU A 18 10.19 0.19 11.98
C GLU A 18 9.49 -1.13 11.60
N CYS A 19 8.82 -1.15 10.43
CA CYS A 19 8.13 -2.32 9.91
C CYS A 19 7.82 -2.19 8.42
N CYS A 20 7.60 -3.34 7.78
CA CYS A 20 7.04 -3.44 6.43
C CYS A 20 5.53 -3.72 6.49
N TRP A 21 4.75 -2.99 5.69
CA TRP A 21 3.34 -3.25 5.48
C TRP A 21 3.12 -3.99 4.17
N MET A 22 2.29 -5.03 4.22
CA MET A 22 1.87 -5.82 3.07
C MET A 22 0.35 -6.01 3.10
N GLN A 23 -0.27 -6.25 1.95
CA GLN A 23 -1.67 -6.67 1.86
C GLN A 23 -1.75 -8.11 1.35
N TRP A 24 -2.64 -8.90 1.93
CA TRP A 24 -2.81 -10.31 1.61
C TRP A 24 -3.69 -10.49 0.36
N PRO A 25 -3.26 -11.34 -0.61
CA PRO A 25 -4.10 -11.66 -1.76
C PRO A 25 -5.40 -12.31 -1.30
N HIS A 26 -6.51 -11.69 -1.65
CA HIS A 26 -7.84 -12.16 -1.28
C HIS A 26 -8.64 -12.68 -2.48
N ASP A 27 -9.54 -13.61 -2.22
CA ASP A 27 -10.51 -14.05 -3.22
C ASP A 27 -11.76 -13.21 -3.03
N ASN A 28 -12.22 -12.54 -4.08
CA ASN A 28 -13.50 -11.82 -4.03
C ASN A 28 -14.50 -12.46 -4.99
N PRO A 29 -15.34 -13.41 -4.52
CA PRO A 29 -16.19 -14.24 -5.38
C PRO A 29 -17.29 -13.44 -6.10
N ASP A 30 -17.67 -12.28 -5.56
CA ASP A 30 -18.66 -11.38 -6.16
C ASP A 30 -18.06 -10.52 -7.28
N PHE A 31 -16.73 -10.56 -7.47
CA PHE A 31 -16.02 -9.78 -8.47
C PHE A 31 -15.37 -10.70 -9.51
N SER A 32 -15.94 -10.69 -10.70
CA SER A 32 -15.28 -11.16 -11.93
C SER A 32 -14.38 -10.06 -12.56
N GLY A 33 -14.12 -8.99 -11.81
CA GLY A 33 -13.70 -7.70 -12.34
C GLY A 33 -12.21 -7.48 -12.47
N TYR A 34 -11.55 -8.23 -13.36
CA TYR A 34 -10.53 -7.57 -14.17
C TYR A 34 -11.24 -6.95 -15.37
N GLY A 35 -11.20 -5.63 -15.51
CA GLY A 35 -11.60 -4.99 -16.76
C GLY A 35 -10.81 -5.59 -17.93
N SER A 36 -11.43 -6.52 -18.65
CA SER A 36 -11.03 -7.11 -19.94
C SER A 36 -9.57 -7.56 -20.10
N VAL A 37 -8.84 -7.89 -19.03
CA VAL A 37 -7.51 -8.53 -19.10
C VAL A 37 -7.44 -9.62 -18.01
N PRO A 38 -7.23 -10.89 -18.35
CA PRO A 38 -7.28 -11.96 -17.37
C PRO A 38 -6.08 -11.86 -16.43
N THR A 39 -6.33 -11.45 -15.20
CA THR A 39 -5.31 -11.42 -14.16
C THR A 39 -5.95 -11.87 -12.85
N TRP A 40 -5.16 -12.60 -12.07
CA TRP A 40 -5.56 -13.50 -10.97
C TRP A 40 -6.56 -14.62 -11.32
N SER A 41 -7.51 -14.49 -12.25
CA SER A 41 -8.47 -15.55 -12.63
C SER A 41 -7.87 -16.71 -13.44
N HIS A 42 -6.64 -16.55 -13.95
CA HIS A 42 -5.82 -17.63 -14.52
C HIS A 42 -4.62 -18.03 -13.65
N PHE A 43 -4.39 -17.31 -12.55
CA PHE A 43 -3.37 -17.64 -11.59
C PHE A 43 -3.99 -18.41 -10.44
N ASP A 44 -3.33 -19.47 -10.03
CA ASP A 44 -3.67 -20.19 -8.84
C ASP A 44 -3.46 -19.24 -7.64
N VAL A 45 -4.55 -18.69 -7.09
CA VAL A 45 -4.50 -17.72 -5.99
C VAL A 45 -3.82 -18.30 -4.76
N GLU A 46 -3.90 -19.62 -4.56
CA GLU A 46 -3.14 -20.30 -3.51
C GLU A 46 -1.64 -20.24 -3.77
N LYS A 47 -1.18 -20.38 -5.01
CA LYS A 47 0.24 -20.14 -5.34
C LYS A 47 0.64 -18.69 -5.12
N GLY A 48 -0.24 -17.73 -5.43
CA GLY A 48 -0.02 -16.32 -5.14
C GLY A 48 0.17 -16.08 -3.64
N ARG A 49 -0.71 -16.65 -2.82
CA ARG A 49 -0.66 -16.60 -1.35
C ARG A 49 0.60 -17.25 -0.79
N ILE A 50 1.02 -18.40 -1.31
CA ILE A 50 2.28 -19.05 -0.92
C ILE A 50 3.47 -18.15 -1.26
N ALA A 51 3.49 -17.55 -2.46
CA ALA A 51 4.56 -16.63 -2.84
C ALA A 51 4.59 -15.39 -1.94
N TRP A 52 3.43 -14.78 -1.64
CA TRP A 52 3.32 -13.65 -0.72
C TRP A 52 3.78 -13.99 0.69
N ALA A 53 3.41 -15.17 1.20
CA ALA A 53 3.85 -15.64 2.50
C ALA A 53 5.36 -15.88 2.55
N ASN A 54 5.97 -16.39 1.48
CA ASN A 54 7.42 -16.54 1.38
C ASN A 54 8.14 -15.18 1.41
N VAL A 55 7.60 -14.17 0.71
CA VAL A 55 8.13 -12.79 0.77
C VAL A 55 8.02 -12.23 2.18
N ALA A 56 6.83 -12.32 2.80
CA ALA A 56 6.59 -11.83 4.16
C ALA A 56 7.49 -12.52 5.19
N SER A 57 7.63 -13.86 5.11
CA SER A 57 8.53 -14.63 5.98
C SER A 57 9.97 -14.18 5.79
N LYS A 58 10.42 -13.94 4.56
CA LYS A 58 11.80 -13.49 4.32
C LYS A 58 12.06 -12.08 4.85
N ILE A 59 11.13 -11.15 4.68
CA ILE A 59 11.23 -9.81 5.27
C ILE A 59 11.25 -9.88 6.80
N SER A 60 10.47 -10.81 7.39
CA SER A 60 10.39 -11.00 8.84
C SER A 60 11.70 -11.46 9.51
N GLU A 61 12.71 -11.84 8.72
CA GLU A 61 14.06 -12.08 9.24
C GLU A 61 14.82 -10.79 9.55
N PHE A 62 14.41 -9.66 8.99
CA PHE A 62 15.11 -8.37 9.07
C PHE A 62 14.31 -7.31 9.83
N GLU A 63 12.99 -7.28 9.67
CA GLU A 63 12.11 -6.27 10.28
C GLU A 63 10.74 -6.85 10.63
N LYS A 64 9.94 -6.10 11.40
CA LYS A 64 8.55 -6.49 11.67
C LYS A 64 7.73 -6.42 10.39
N VAL A 65 6.85 -7.40 10.17
CA VAL A 65 5.93 -7.41 9.02
C VAL A 65 4.50 -7.35 9.52
N LYS A 66 3.74 -6.39 8.99
CA LYS A 66 2.30 -6.26 9.19
C LYS A 66 1.58 -6.62 7.90
N MET A 67 0.81 -7.70 7.94
CA MET A 67 -0.02 -8.15 6.83
C MET A 67 -1.46 -7.69 7.05
N ILE A 68 -1.94 -6.80 6.20
CA ILE A 68 -3.35 -6.41 6.13
C ILE A 68 -4.11 -7.54 5.45
N VAL A 69 -5.11 -8.10 6.12
CA VAL A 69 -5.88 -9.26 5.65
C VAL A 69 -7.36 -8.97 5.68
N HIS A 70 -8.05 -9.25 4.57
CA HIS A 70 -9.51 -9.24 4.52
C HIS A 70 -10.11 -10.17 5.58
N PRO A 71 -11.15 -9.79 6.34
CA PRO A 71 -11.74 -10.62 7.40
C PRO A 71 -12.07 -12.06 6.98
N ASN A 72 -12.64 -12.22 5.78
CA ASN A 72 -12.98 -13.54 5.21
C ASN A 72 -11.77 -14.45 4.94
N ASN A 73 -10.55 -13.95 5.00
CA ASN A 73 -9.33 -14.66 4.61
C ASN A 73 -8.36 -14.85 5.80
N ILE A 74 -8.70 -14.35 6.99
CA ILE A 74 -7.87 -14.49 8.20
C ILE A 74 -7.48 -15.94 8.47
N GLN A 75 -8.42 -16.88 8.30
CA GLN A 75 -8.15 -18.30 8.55
C GLN A 75 -7.22 -18.93 7.51
N ASN A 76 -7.22 -18.46 6.27
CA ASN A 76 -6.31 -18.97 5.24
C ASN A 76 -4.92 -18.36 5.44
N ALA A 77 -4.84 -17.05 5.71
CA ALA A 77 -3.60 -16.34 6.00
C ALA A 77 -2.86 -16.98 7.19
N LYS A 78 -3.57 -17.26 8.30
CA LYS A 78 -2.99 -17.92 9.49
C LYS A 78 -2.41 -19.31 9.23
N LYS A 79 -2.87 -20.03 8.21
CA LYS A 79 -2.35 -21.37 7.88
C LYS A 79 -1.02 -21.30 7.13
N ILE A 80 -0.74 -20.19 6.45
CA ILE A 80 0.36 -20.07 5.48
C ILE A 80 1.42 -19.07 5.97
N LEU A 81 1.01 -17.98 6.61
CA LEU A 81 1.92 -16.95 7.11
C LEU A 81 2.77 -17.47 8.27
N ASP A 82 4.03 -17.05 8.28
CA ASP A 82 4.92 -17.24 9.42
C ASP A 82 4.30 -16.57 10.67
N PRO A 83 4.28 -17.23 11.84
CA PRO A 83 3.76 -16.66 13.08
C PRO A 83 4.40 -15.34 13.52
N LYS A 84 5.58 -14.98 12.98
CA LYS A 84 6.22 -13.67 13.20
C LYS A 84 5.53 -12.52 12.46
N VAL A 85 4.76 -12.82 11.42
CA VAL A 85 4.00 -11.83 10.65
C VAL A 85 2.76 -11.45 11.44
N GLU A 86 2.64 -10.17 11.79
CA GLU A 86 1.47 -9.62 12.45
C GLU A 86 0.31 -9.53 11.45
N ILE A 87 -0.80 -10.20 11.75
CA ILE A 87 -2.02 -10.08 10.94
C ILE A 87 -2.84 -8.91 11.48
N VAL A 88 -3.13 -7.96 10.59
CA VAL A 88 -3.99 -6.81 10.85
C VAL A 88 -5.24 -6.92 9.99
N GLU A 89 -6.41 -6.94 10.61
CA GLU A 89 -7.67 -7.12 9.89
C GLU A 89 -8.19 -5.79 9.30
N PHE A 90 -8.51 -5.78 8.00
CA PHE A 90 -9.14 -4.64 7.33
C PHE A 90 -9.86 -5.09 6.05
N ILE A 91 -11.00 -4.47 5.72
CA ILE A 91 -11.70 -4.72 4.45
C ILE A 91 -10.97 -3.97 3.33
N ASN A 92 -10.47 -4.71 2.34
CA ASN A 92 -9.75 -4.21 1.17
C ASN A 92 -10.31 -4.82 -0.12
N ASP A 93 -9.90 -4.30 -1.27
CA ASP A 93 -10.35 -4.77 -2.60
C ASP A 93 -9.25 -5.54 -3.36
N ASP A 94 -7.96 -5.32 -3.07
CA ASP A 94 -6.84 -6.11 -3.61
C ASP A 94 -5.57 -6.07 -2.72
N GLY A 95 -4.53 -6.83 -3.08
CA GLY A 95 -3.31 -7.09 -2.32
C GLY A 95 -2.12 -6.13 -2.57
N TRP A 96 -2.33 -4.83 -2.79
CA TRP A 96 -1.29 -3.90 -3.29
C TRP A 96 -0.95 -2.71 -2.37
N ALA A 97 -0.36 -3.01 -1.21
CA ALA A 97 -0.04 -1.99 -0.19
C ALA A 97 0.93 -0.90 -0.68
N ARG A 98 1.74 -1.21 -1.69
CA ARG A 98 2.66 -0.25 -2.33
C ARG A 98 1.89 0.93 -2.96
N ASP A 99 0.71 0.68 -3.50
CA ASP A 99 0.00 1.64 -4.34
C ASP A 99 -1.17 2.30 -3.61
N SER A 100 -1.89 1.55 -2.78
CA SER A 100 -3.03 2.04 -1.97
C SER A 100 -2.63 2.48 -0.56
N GLY A 101 -1.42 2.14 -0.12
CA GLY A 101 -0.93 2.38 1.23
C GLY A 101 -0.45 3.81 1.48
N ALA A 102 -0.24 4.10 2.77
CA ALA A 102 0.27 5.38 3.20
C ALA A 102 1.71 5.58 2.73
N ILE A 103 2.02 6.78 2.23
CA ILE A 103 3.40 7.21 2.06
C ILE A 103 3.84 7.85 3.38
N PHE A 104 4.61 7.11 4.17
CA PHE A 104 5.11 7.59 5.46
C PHE A 104 6.21 8.64 5.29
N LEU A 105 6.23 9.56 6.26
CA LEU A 105 7.10 10.72 6.31
C LEU A 105 7.73 10.82 7.71
N LEU A 106 8.89 11.47 7.79
CA LEU A 106 9.52 11.86 9.04
C LEU A 106 9.71 13.36 9.10
N ASN A 107 9.56 13.94 10.29
CA ASN A 107 10.03 15.29 10.55
C ASN A 107 11.43 15.29 11.19
N HIS A 108 12.00 16.48 11.41
CA HIS A 108 13.30 16.66 12.05
C HIS A 108 13.40 16.08 13.48
N GLU A 109 12.28 15.88 14.17
CA GLU A 109 12.19 15.24 15.49
C GLU A 109 11.99 13.72 15.39
N LYS A 110 12.10 13.13 14.19
CA LYS A 110 11.78 11.73 13.86
C LYS A 110 10.34 11.33 14.21
N LYS A 111 9.40 12.28 14.24
CA LYS A 111 7.97 11.97 14.38
C LYS A 111 7.42 11.45 13.06
N LEU A 112 6.61 10.40 13.14
CA LEU A 112 5.96 9.78 12.00
C LEU A 112 4.77 10.63 11.51
N GLY A 113 4.70 10.81 10.21
CA GLY A 113 3.56 11.34 9.48
C GLY A 113 3.24 10.40 8.33
N GLY A 114 2.06 10.52 7.73
CA GLY A 114 1.77 9.79 6.51
C GLY A 114 0.81 10.57 5.62
N VAL A 115 1.00 10.39 4.31
CA VAL A 115 0.14 10.99 3.30
C VAL A 115 -0.84 9.94 2.80
N ASP A 116 -2.12 10.28 2.91
CA ASP A 116 -3.25 9.60 2.30
C ASP A 116 -3.52 10.27 0.95
N TRP A 117 -3.06 9.62 -0.12
CA TRP A 117 -3.35 9.99 -1.50
C TRP A 117 -4.67 9.38 -1.94
N GLU A 118 -5.32 9.98 -2.95
CA GLU A 118 -6.45 9.29 -3.58
C GLU A 118 -5.95 8.08 -4.39
N PHE A 119 -6.59 6.94 -4.20
CA PHE A 119 -6.41 5.73 -4.99
C PHE A 119 -7.66 5.46 -5.81
N ASN A 120 -7.50 5.18 -7.10
CA ASN A 120 -8.62 4.97 -8.02
C ASN A 120 -8.52 3.65 -8.82
N GLY A 121 -7.85 2.64 -8.28
CA GLY A 121 -7.63 1.37 -8.99
C GLY A 121 -6.85 1.58 -10.29
N TRP A 122 -5.79 2.39 -10.24
CA TRP A 122 -4.97 2.76 -11.40
C TRP A 122 -5.77 3.32 -12.60
N GLY A 123 -6.93 3.92 -12.33
CA GLY A 123 -7.86 4.46 -13.31
C GLY A 123 -8.49 3.41 -14.23
N LYS A 124 -8.52 2.14 -13.80
CA LYS A 124 -9.01 1.00 -14.60
C LYS A 124 -9.84 0.01 -13.79
N PHE A 125 -9.43 -0.30 -12.57
CA PHE A 125 -9.98 -1.39 -11.78
C PHE A 125 -11.04 -0.87 -10.81
N SER A 126 -12.07 -1.68 -10.59
CA SER A 126 -13.18 -1.37 -9.69
C SER A 126 -13.70 -2.68 -9.12
N PRO A 127 -14.15 -2.70 -7.85
CA PRO A 127 -14.15 -1.59 -6.90
C PRO A 127 -12.74 -1.29 -6.39
N TYR A 128 -12.57 -0.10 -5.84
CA TYR A 128 -11.34 0.32 -5.13
C TYR A 128 -11.66 1.14 -3.87
N ASP A 129 -12.94 1.27 -3.51
CA ASP A 129 -13.40 2.15 -2.43
C ASP A 129 -12.90 1.71 -1.04
N SER A 130 -12.57 0.44 -0.89
CA SER A 130 -11.97 -0.13 0.32
C SER A 130 -10.46 0.07 0.30
N ASP A 131 -9.82 -0.14 -0.85
CA ASP A 131 -8.39 0.15 -1.03
C ASP A 131 -8.06 1.64 -0.84
N ASN A 132 -8.94 2.56 -1.27
CA ASN A 132 -8.80 4.00 -1.04
C ASN A 132 -8.90 4.41 0.44
N LYS A 133 -9.10 3.46 1.36
CA LYS A 133 -9.09 3.68 2.81
C LYS A 133 -7.84 3.11 3.49
N ILE A 134 -7.00 2.35 2.77
CA ILE A 134 -5.84 1.67 3.33
C ILE A 134 -4.82 2.66 3.89
N ALA A 135 -4.51 3.73 3.14
CA ALA A 135 -3.56 4.74 3.62
C ALA A 135 -4.00 5.36 4.95
N ARG A 136 -5.27 5.80 5.04
CA ARG A 136 -5.82 6.33 6.29
C ARG A 136 -5.74 5.32 7.42
N PHE A 137 -6.12 4.08 7.17
CA PHE A 137 -6.04 2.99 8.14
C PHE A 137 -4.62 2.79 8.66
N MET A 138 -3.63 2.72 7.77
CA MET A 138 -2.21 2.57 8.14
C MET A 138 -1.71 3.75 8.99
N ILE A 139 -2.11 4.98 8.66
CA ILE A 139 -1.70 6.18 9.40
C ILE A 139 -2.27 6.19 10.81
N GLU A 140 -3.58 5.92 10.94
CA GLU A 140 -4.26 5.88 12.23
C GLU A 140 -3.72 4.72 13.09
N HIS A 141 -3.51 3.54 12.50
CA HIS A 141 -2.96 2.38 13.19
C HIS A 141 -1.53 2.62 13.70
N SER A 142 -0.71 3.36 12.95
CA SER A 142 0.65 3.74 13.37
C SER A 142 0.70 4.97 14.28
N SER A 143 -0.45 5.53 14.68
CA SER A 143 -0.53 6.78 15.46
C SER A 143 0.25 7.95 14.83
N ALA A 144 0.31 7.98 13.49
CA ALA A 144 1.08 8.97 12.75
C ALA A 144 0.28 10.25 12.51
N THR A 145 0.98 11.36 12.26
CA THR A 145 0.32 12.60 11.83
C THR A 145 -0.30 12.42 10.45
N TYR A 146 -1.61 12.65 10.34
CA TYR A 146 -2.37 12.45 9.10
C TYR A 146 -2.32 13.67 8.18
N PHE A 147 -1.95 13.44 6.92
CA PHE A 147 -2.00 14.42 5.85
C PHE A 147 -2.85 13.88 4.69
N LYS A 148 -3.92 14.58 4.31
CA LYS A 148 -4.71 14.23 3.13
C LYS A 148 -4.20 14.96 1.88
N SER A 149 -4.14 14.24 0.77
CA SER A 149 -3.98 14.78 -0.57
C SER A 149 -5.19 14.39 -1.43
N ASN A 150 -5.70 15.32 -2.24
CA ASN A 150 -6.78 15.05 -3.20
C ASN A 150 -6.25 14.61 -4.57
N MET A 151 -4.93 14.51 -4.73
CA MET A 151 -4.30 14.04 -5.95
C MET A 151 -4.34 12.52 -5.99
N ILE A 152 -4.63 11.97 -7.16
CA ILE A 152 -4.50 10.53 -7.42
C ILE A 152 -3.02 10.21 -7.62
N LEU A 153 -2.46 9.38 -6.75
CA LEU A 153 -1.07 8.94 -6.83
C LEU A 153 -0.90 7.59 -6.15
N GLU A 154 -0.23 6.68 -6.85
CA GLU A 154 0.18 5.39 -6.29
C GLU A 154 1.62 5.45 -5.81
N GLY A 155 1.93 4.90 -4.63
CA GLY A 155 3.29 4.93 -4.08
C GLY A 155 4.34 4.28 -4.98
N GLY A 156 3.98 3.23 -5.74
CA GLY A 156 4.87 2.59 -6.73
C GLY A 156 5.19 3.45 -7.96
N SER A 157 4.56 4.61 -8.13
CA SER A 157 4.81 5.53 -9.26
C SER A 157 5.94 6.54 -9.01
N ILE A 158 6.47 6.59 -7.79
CA ILE A 158 7.52 7.53 -7.39
C ILE A 158 8.62 6.84 -6.59
N HIS A 159 9.83 7.39 -6.64
CA HIS A 159 10.94 7.06 -5.74
C HIS A 159 11.60 8.36 -5.27
N VAL A 160 12.13 8.38 -4.05
CA VAL A 160 12.84 9.54 -3.49
C VAL A 160 14.20 9.13 -2.95
N ASP A 161 15.13 10.09 -2.89
CA ASP A 161 16.46 9.93 -2.29
C ASP A 161 16.55 10.38 -0.84
N GLY A 162 15.48 10.95 -0.26
CA GLY A 162 15.47 11.53 1.08
C GLY A 162 16.12 12.92 1.17
N GLU A 163 16.76 13.40 0.11
CA GLU A 163 17.55 14.65 0.09
C GLU A 163 16.87 15.75 -0.76
N GLY A 164 15.65 15.51 -1.20
CA GLY A 164 14.82 16.46 -1.94
C GLY A 164 14.67 16.16 -3.43
N THR A 165 15.15 15.00 -3.90
CA THR A 165 14.96 14.55 -5.27
C THR A 165 13.87 13.46 -5.33
N LEU A 166 13.07 13.50 -6.39
CA LEU A 166 12.07 12.48 -6.71
C LEU A 166 12.23 12.02 -8.16
N LEU A 167 12.17 10.72 -8.37
CA LEU A 167 12.09 10.07 -9.68
C LEU A 167 10.66 9.57 -9.92
N THR A 168 10.16 9.75 -11.14
CA THR A 168 8.84 9.27 -11.58
C THR A 168 8.82 9.08 -13.09
N THR A 169 7.66 8.78 -13.67
CA THR A 169 7.48 8.64 -15.12
C THR A 169 6.31 9.48 -15.62
N GLU A 170 6.54 10.22 -16.71
CA GLU A 170 5.49 11.00 -17.38
C GLU A 170 4.35 10.11 -17.87
N GLN A 171 4.67 8.91 -18.38
CA GLN A 171 3.69 7.94 -18.87
C GLN A 171 2.67 7.55 -17.78
N CYS A 172 3.07 7.53 -16.51
CA CYS A 172 2.18 7.25 -15.39
C CYS A 172 1.44 8.52 -14.93
N LEU A 173 2.17 9.53 -14.46
CA LEU A 173 1.55 10.67 -13.75
C LEU A 173 0.81 11.64 -14.67
N LEU A 174 1.17 11.73 -15.95
CA LEU A 174 0.44 12.56 -16.93
C LEU A 174 -0.67 11.79 -17.66
N ASN A 175 -0.95 10.55 -17.26
CA ASN A 175 -2.07 9.82 -17.83
C ASN A 175 -3.40 10.50 -17.46
N LYS A 176 -4.30 10.65 -18.43
CA LYS A 176 -5.61 11.29 -18.26
C LYS A 176 -6.52 10.60 -17.25
N ASN A 177 -6.26 9.32 -16.93
CA ASN A 177 -7.00 8.58 -15.91
C ASN A 177 -6.44 8.77 -14.48
N ARG A 178 -5.42 9.61 -14.31
CA ARG A 178 -4.91 10.10 -13.02
C ARG A 178 -5.49 11.48 -12.76
N ASN A 179 -4.73 12.53 -13.04
CA ASN A 179 -5.06 13.91 -12.69
C ASN A 179 -5.18 14.78 -13.95
N PRO A 180 -6.23 14.63 -14.78
CA PRO A 180 -6.31 15.26 -16.11
C PRO A 180 -6.42 16.79 -16.10
N ASN A 181 -6.66 17.40 -14.94
CA ASN A 181 -6.85 18.84 -14.78
C ASN A 181 -5.67 19.53 -14.04
N LEU A 182 -4.57 18.80 -13.79
CA LEU A 182 -3.33 19.33 -13.22
C LEU A 182 -2.29 19.60 -14.31
#